data_AF-A0A925IQ23-F1
#
_entry.id   AF-A0A925IQ23-F1
#
_cell.length_a   1.000
_cell.length_b   1.000
_cell.length_c   1.000
_cell.angle_alpha   90.00
_cell.angle_beta   90.00
_cell.angle_gamma   90.00
#
_symmetry.space_group_name_H-M   'P 1'
#
loop_
_entity.id
_entity.type
_entity.pdbx_description
1 polymer ?
#
loop_
_entity_poly.entity_id
_entity_poly.type
_entity_poly.pdbx_seq_one_letter_code
_entity_poly.pdbx_strand_id
1 'polypeptide(L)'
;MIPKINNTSKLLILSGFLISITGSTIFGIDWLELAGLSIVFVGFILSKKDFIEGGGDNGKYIYYTIIVIFVLLTFIRWFGSGELLNE
;
A
#
# COMPACT_ATOMS: atom_id res chain seq x y z
N MET A 1 0.34 14.22 17.79
CA MET A 1 1.77 13.99 17.47
C MET A 1 1.81 13.24 16.15
N ILE A 2 2.61 13.67 15.17
CA ILE A 2 2.68 12.97 13.87
C ILE A 2 3.62 11.77 14.03
N PRO A 3 3.20 10.53 13.68
CA PRO A 3 4.05 9.35 13.82
C PRO A 3 5.30 9.48 12.94
N LYS A 4 6.49 9.35 13.55
CA LYS A 4 7.76 9.32 12.83
C LYS A 4 7.98 7.91 12.26
N ILE A 5 7.47 7.67 11.06
CA ILE A 5 7.72 6.44 10.32
C ILE A 5 9.23 6.29 10.05
N ASN A 6 9.77 5.10 10.30
CA ASN A 6 11.18 4.79 10.04
C ASN A 6 11.54 4.94 8.54
N ASN A 7 12.82 5.18 8.26
CA ASN A 7 13.28 5.47 6.90
C ASN A 7 13.16 4.26 5.96
N THR A 8 13.25 3.04 6.46
CA THR A 8 13.10 1.80 5.67
C THR A 8 11.66 1.65 5.18
N SER A 9 10.68 1.79 6.06
CA SER A 9 9.26 1.76 5.70
C SER A 9 8.89 2.86 4.71
N LYS A 10 9.40 4.09 4.90
CA LYS A 10 9.21 5.18 3.94
C LYS A 10 9.77 4.81 2.57
N LEU A 11 10.99 4.30 2.51
CA LEU A 11 11.64 3.90 1.27
C LEU A 11 10.85 2.81 0.55
N LEU A 12 10.38 1.79 1.27
CA LEU A 12 9.56 0.71 0.72
C LEU A 12 8.22 1.21 0.19
N ILE A 13 7.53 2.09 0.93
CA ILE A 13 6.27 2.67 0.47
C ILE A 13 6.49 3.49 -0.81
N LEU A 14 7.51 4.35 -0.83
CA LEU A 14 7.82 5.19 -1.99
C LEU A 14 8.26 4.36 -3.21
N SER A 15 9.17 3.42 -3.02
CA SER A 15 9.67 2.57 -4.10
C SER A 15 8.60 1.63 -4.61
N GLY A 16 7.74 1.09 -3.74
CA GLY A 16 6.61 0.26 -4.13
C GLY A 16 5.59 1.02 -4.98
N PHE A 17 5.25 2.26 -4.62
CA PHE A 17 4.39 3.10 -5.46
C PHE A 17 5.04 3.45 -6.80
N LEU A 18 6.33 3.80 -6.81
CA LEU A 18 7.07 4.03 -8.05
C LEU A 18 7.03 2.80 -8.96
N ILE A 19 7.39 1.63 -8.45
CA ILE A 19 7.36 0.38 -9.23
C ILE A 19 5.95 0.09 -9.74
N SER A 20 4.93 0.29 -8.89
CA SER A 20 3.54 0.04 -9.27
C SER A 20 3.06 0.94 -10.41
N ILE A 21 3.34 2.24 -10.32
CA ILE A 21 2.94 3.23 -11.33
C ILE A 21 3.73 3.01 -12.63
N THR A 22 5.05 2.85 -12.51
CA THR A 22 5.95 2.73 -13.66
C THR A 22 5.71 1.42 -14.41
N GLY A 23 5.50 0.31 -13.69
CA GLY A 23 5.23 -1.00 -14.26
C GLY A 23 3.95 -1.03 -15.10
N SER A 24 2.86 -0.50 -14.53
CA SER A 24 1.54 -0.44 -15.18
C SER A 24 1.50 0.57 -16.33
N THR A 25 1.98 1.80 -16.08
CA THR A 25 1.79 2.93 -17.02
C THR A 25 2.82 2.98 -18.13
N ILE A 26 4.10 2.66 -17.83
CA ILE A 26 5.20 2.82 -18.81
C ILE A 26 5.45 1.52 -19.56
N PHE A 27 5.41 0.39 -18.86
CA PHE A 27 5.76 -0.89 -19.44
C PHE A 27 4.54 -1.74 -19.81
N GLY A 28 3.33 -1.40 -19.35
CA GLY A 28 2.12 -2.20 -19.57
C GLY A 28 2.20 -3.58 -18.91
N ILE A 29 2.95 -3.69 -17.81
CA ILE A 29 3.22 -4.95 -17.13
C ILE A 29 2.42 -4.98 -15.81
N ASP A 30 1.27 -5.64 -15.84
CA ASP A 30 0.36 -5.70 -14.70
C ASP A 30 0.98 -6.38 -13.46
N TRP A 31 1.82 -7.41 -13.65
CA TRP A 31 2.45 -8.09 -12.52
C TRP A 31 3.44 -7.19 -11.76
N LEU A 32 4.01 -6.17 -12.40
CA LEU A 32 4.84 -5.16 -11.73
C LEU A 32 3.99 -4.22 -10.86
N GLU A 33 2.74 -3.95 -11.26
CA GLU A 33 1.77 -3.26 -10.42
C GLU A 33 1.59 -4.02 -9.09
N LEU A 34 1.32 -5.33 -9.18
CA LEU A 34 1.15 -6.18 -8.00
C LEU A 34 2.40 -6.31 -7.13
N ALA A 35 3.58 -6.43 -7.77
CA ALA A 35 4.86 -6.47 -7.06
C ALA A 35 5.10 -5.16 -6.31
N GLY A 36 4.84 -4.01 -6.94
CA GLY A 36 4.94 -2.70 -6.32
C GLY A 36 4.00 -2.55 -5.11
N LEU A 37 2.72 -2.92 -5.27
CA LEU A 37 1.75 -2.91 -4.17
C LEU A 37 2.14 -3.84 -3.02
N SER A 38 2.74 -4.99 -3.32
CA SER A 38 3.26 -5.91 -2.30
C SER A 38 4.40 -5.27 -1.49
N ILE A 39 5.29 -4.52 -2.15
CA ILE A 39 6.36 -3.77 -1.47
C ILE A 39 5.77 -2.67 -0.57
N VAL A 40 4.74 -1.95 -1.06
CA VAL A 40 4.01 -0.96 -0.25
C VAL A 40 3.41 -1.61 1.00
N PHE A 41 2.79 -2.78 0.84
CA PHE A 41 2.20 -3.52 1.96
C PHE A 41 3.23 -3.91 3.01
N VAL A 42 4.39 -4.43 2.60
CA VAL A 42 5.51 -4.74 3.51
C VAL A 42 5.99 -3.47 4.23
N GLY A 43 6.09 -2.34 3.51
CA GLY A 43 6.42 -1.04 4.09
C GLY A 43 5.46 -0.63 5.20
N PHE A 44 4.15 -0.82 4.99
CA PHE A 44 3.13 -0.58 6.02
C PHE A 44 3.29 -1.52 7.21
N ILE A 45 3.47 -2.83 7.00
CA ILE A 45 3.68 -3.80 8.10
C ILE A 45 4.87 -3.39 8.97
N LEU A 46 5.98 -2.98 8.37
CA LEU A 46 7.17 -2.54 9.10
C LEU A 46 6.94 -1.22 9.86
N SER A 47 6.01 -0.37 9.39
CA SER A 47 5.63 0.88 10.06
C SER A 47 4.61 0.70 11.17
N LYS A 48 4.10 -0.52 11.40
CA LYS A 48 3.05 -0.81 12.39
C LYS A 48 3.35 -0.21 13.76
N LYS A 49 4.57 -0.44 14.27
CA LYS A 49 4.99 0.05 15.58
C LYS A 49 4.97 1.58 15.63
N ASP A 50 5.49 2.23 14.59
CA ASP A 50 5.56 3.69 14.48
C ASP A 50 4.16 4.34 14.46
N PHE A 51 3.19 3.70 13.79
CA PHE A 51 1.79 4.17 13.76
C PHE A 51 1.06 3.97 15.09
N ILE A 52 1.23 2.78 15.70
CA ILE A 52 0.55 2.45 16.96
C ILE A 52 1.11 3.29 18.11
N GLU A 53 2.43 3.41 18.23
CA GLU A 53 3.08 4.14 19.31
C GLU A 53 3.03 5.67 19.07
N GLY A 54 3.12 6.12 17.81
CA GLY A 54 3.07 7.55 17.48
C GLY A 54 1.68 8.18 17.51
N GLY A 55 0.61 7.37 17.42
CA GLY A 55 -0.77 7.83 17.34
C GLY A 55 -1.55 7.86 18.66
N GLY A 56 -0.93 7.49 19.79
CA GLY A 56 -1.61 7.34 21.08
C GLY A 56 -2.76 6.33 21.00
N ASP A 57 -3.85 6.57 21.73
CA ASP A 57 -4.99 5.64 21.83
C ASP A 57 -5.64 5.31 20.47
N ASN A 58 -5.52 6.21 19.48
CA ASN A 58 -6.12 6.06 18.16
C ASN A 58 -5.16 5.47 17.11
N GLY A 59 -3.87 5.33 17.41
CA GLY A 59 -2.86 4.89 16.44
C GLY A 59 -3.14 3.51 15.85
N LYS A 60 -3.66 2.60 16.69
CA LYS A 60 -4.08 1.25 16.29
C LYS A 60 -5.25 1.29 15.31
N TYR A 61 -6.26 2.12 15.57
CA TYR A 61 -7.42 2.26 14.69
C TYR A 61 -7.01 2.83 13.33
N ILE A 62 -6.22 3.90 13.31
CA ILE A 62 -5.73 4.52 12.08
C ILE A 62 -4.94 3.51 11.24
N TYR A 63 -4.01 2.78 11.87
CA TYR A 63 -3.19 1.79 11.18
C TYR A 63 -4.04 0.71 10.49
N TYR A 64 -4.97 0.08 11.22
CA TYR A 64 -5.78 -0.99 10.64
C TYR A 64 -6.76 -0.47 9.59
N THR A 65 -7.32 0.74 9.76
CA THR A 65 -8.17 1.36 8.73
C THR A 65 -7.40 1.58 7.43
N ILE A 66 -6.16 2.09 7.49
CA ILE A 66 -5.32 2.27 6.29
C ILE A 66 -5.04 0.93 5.61
N ILE A 67 -4.69 -0.10 6.37
CA ILE A 67 -4.45 -1.45 5.82
C ILE A 67 -5.71 -1.99 5.13
N VAL A 68 -6.88 -1.87 5.76
CA VAL A 68 -8.15 -2.33 5.19
C VAL A 68 -8.46 -1.59 3.90
N ILE A 69 -8.34 -0.25 3.89
CA ILE A 69 -8.55 0.56 2.68
C ILE A 69 -7.56 0.13 1.58
N PHE A 70 -6.29 -0.06 1.90
CA PHE A 70 -5.26 -0.46 0.94
C PHE A 70 -5.57 -1.82 0.32
N VAL A 71 -5.94 -2.81 1.13
CA VAL A 71 -6.32 -4.15 0.66
C VAL A 71 -7.57 -4.09 -0.21
N LEU A 72 -8.61 -3.34 0.20
CA LEU A 72 -9.84 -3.18 -0.59
C LEU A 72 -9.56 -2.54 -1.95
N LEU A 73 -8.76 -1.47 -1.99
CA LEU A 73 -8.40 -0.80 -3.25
C LEU A 73 -7.61 -1.73 -4.17
N THR A 74 -6.64 -2.47 -3.61
CA THR A 74 -5.85 -3.46 -4.36
C THR A 74 -6.76 -4.56 -4.92
N PHE A 75 -7.72 -5.02 -4.13
CA PHE A 75 -8.66 -6.07 -4.51
C PHE A 75 -9.64 -5.58 -5.61
N ILE A 76 -10.23 -4.39 -5.46
CA ILE A 76 -11.12 -3.80 -6.48
C ILE A 76 -10.38 -3.62 -7.80
N ARG A 77 -9.13 -3.15 -7.78
CA ARG A 77 -8.33 -2.96 -8.99
C ARG A 77 -8.09 -4.28 -9.74
N TRP A 78 -7.84 -5.37 -9.03
CA TRP A 78 -7.49 -6.66 -9.64
C TRP A 78 -8.69 -7.55 -9.97
N PHE A 79 -9.72 -7.54 -9.13
CA PHE A 79 -10.90 -8.39 -9.32
C PHE A 79 -12.09 -7.64 -9.95
N GLY A 80 -12.21 -6.33 -9.71
CA GLY A 80 -13.28 -5.51 -10.30
C GLY A 80 -13.02 -5.06 -11.74
N SER A 81 -11.75 -5.03 -12.18
CA SER A 81 -11.43 -4.69 -13.58
C SER A 81 -11.65 -5.83 -14.57
N GLY A 82 -11.79 -7.08 -14.08
CA GLY A 82 -12.03 -8.27 -14.92
C GLY A 82 -13.49 -8.45 -15.36
N GLU A 83 -14.45 -7.91 -14.59
CA GLU A 83 -15.89 -8.04 -14.88
C GLU A 83 -16.44 -6.86 -15.71
N LEU A 84 -15.85 -5.66 -15.60
CA LEU A 84 -16.31 -4.45 -16.33
C LEU A 84 -15.85 -4.36 -17.81
N LEU A 85 -15.05 -5.32 -18.30
CA LEU A 85 -14.53 -5.35 -19.67
C LEU A 85 -15.03 -6.57 -20.48
N ASN A 86 -15.89 -7.41 -19.90
CA ASN A 86 -16.45 -8.60 -20.54
C ASN A 86 -17.98 -8.56 -20.72
N GLU A 87 -18.61 -7.39 -20.52
CA GLU A 87 -19.99 -7.11 -20.96
C GLU A 87 -20.02 -6.10 -22.11
#